data_AF-A0AAD9TP43-F1
#
_entry.id   AF-A0AAD9TP43-F1
#
_cell.length_a   1.000
_cell.length_b   1.000
_cell.length_c   1.000
_cell.angle_alpha   90.00
_cell.angle_beta   90.00
_cell.angle_gamma   90.00
#
_symmetry.space_group_name_H-M   'P 1'
#
loop_
_entity.id
_entity.type
_entity.pdbx_description
1 polymer ?
#
loop_
_entity_poly.entity_id
_entity_poly.type
_entity_poly.pdbx_seq_one_letter_code
_entity_poly.pdbx_strand_id
1 'polypeptide(L)'
;MAMKQTMSSLHFVLLLELLVIANINFSFCNRSSYNVGGCIESEKQVLLSFKQGLRDPSNRLASWIGDGDCCAWSGIVCHNLTEHVLELRLRNPFSGYTSYAQLDAYEMSKLHGNINPSLLDLKLLISLDLSGNDFEGIRIPKFLGSMGNLRYLNLSRAGFAGMISHQLGNLSNLECLDLGWNKLHVENLHWLSVEHLLLGITFQSCNL
;
A
#
# COMPACT_ATOMS: atom_id res chain seq x y z
N MET A 1 -14.11 20.91 65.69
CA MET A 1 -15.13 20.09 65.02
C MET A 1 -14.52 19.61 63.70
N ALA A 2 -13.88 18.43 63.72
CA ALA A 2 -13.25 17.84 62.54
C ALA A 2 -14.00 16.55 62.23
N MET A 3 -14.82 16.55 61.18
CA MET A 3 -15.49 15.34 60.70
C MET A 3 -14.49 14.55 59.85
N LYS A 4 -13.96 13.46 60.41
CA LYS A 4 -13.31 12.39 59.65
C LYS A 4 -14.37 11.75 58.76
N GLN A 5 -14.35 12.03 57.46
CA GLN A 5 -15.06 11.22 56.48
C GLN A 5 -14.33 9.89 56.33
N THR A 6 -14.85 8.84 56.94
CA THR A 6 -14.42 7.46 56.65
C THR A 6 -15.03 7.06 55.32
N MET A 7 -14.21 6.96 54.27
CA MET A 7 -14.63 6.33 53.02
C MET A 7 -15.00 4.86 53.30
N SER A 8 -16.19 4.46 52.87
CA SER A 8 -16.69 3.08 52.97
C SER A 8 -15.75 2.12 52.24
N SER A 9 -15.48 0.96 52.84
CA SER A 9 -14.67 -0.12 52.25
C SER A 9 -15.19 -0.54 50.86
N LEU A 10 -16.49 -0.41 50.61
CA LEU A 10 -17.12 -0.74 49.34
C LEU A 10 -16.71 0.24 48.22
N HIS A 11 -16.56 1.53 48.52
CA HIS A 11 -16.07 2.51 47.55
C HIS A 11 -14.59 2.34 47.25
N PHE A 12 -13.80 1.92 48.24
CA PHE A 12 -12.39 1.61 48.03
C PHE A 12 -12.21 0.38 47.11
N VAL A 13 -13.04 -0.65 47.27
CA VAL A 13 -13.02 -1.85 46.41
C VAL A 13 -13.44 -1.51 44.98
N LEU A 14 -14.52 -0.74 44.79
CA LEU A 14 -14.97 -0.28 43.45
C LEU A 14 -13.92 0.59 42.73
N LEU A 15 -13.21 1.45 43.46
CA LEU A 15 -12.15 2.28 42.88
C LEU A 15 -10.94 1.42 42.47
N LEU A 16 -10.64 0.35 43.23
CA LEU A 16 -9.57 -0.59 42.92
C LEU A 16 -9.88 -1.40 41.66
N GLU A 17 -11.12 -1.86 41.48
CA GLU A 17 -11.54 -2.58 40.27
C GLU A 17 -11.48 -1.71 39.01
N LEU A 18 -11.85 -0.42 39.10
CA LEU A 18 -11.73 0.53 37.98
C LEU A 18 -10.27 0.82 37.59
N LEU A 19 -9.34 0.81 38.55
CA LEU A 19 -7.91 1.00 38.30
C LEU A 19 -7.24 -0.25 37.70
N VAL A 20 -7.76 -1.45 37.99
CA VAL A 20 -7.30 -2.71 37.37
C VAL A 20 -7.71 -2.76 35.90
N ILE A 21 -8.93 -2.31 35.54
CA ILE A 21 -9.39 -2.27 34.14
C ILE A 21 -8.57 -1.24 33.32
N ALA A 22 -8.14 -0.13 33.93
CA ALA A 22 -7.37 0.92 33.26
C ALA A 22 -5.89 0.55 32.99
N ASN A 23 -5.36 -0.54 33.57
CA ASN A 23 -3.95 -0.96 33.44
C ASN A 23 -3.77 -2.34 32.78
N ILE A 24 -4.82 -2.90 32.19
CA ILE A 24 -4.65 -4.06 31.33
C ILE A 24 -4.09 -3.57 29.99
N ASN A 25 -2.77 -3.60 29.86
CA ASN A 25 -2.13 -3.70 28.55
C ASN A 25 -2.73 -4.92 27.87
N PHE A 26 -3.67 -4.70 26.95
CA PHE A 26 -4.20 -5.75 26.09
C PHE A 26 -3.10 -6.17 25.11
N SER A 27 -2.17 -6.99 25.61
CA SER A 27 -1.39 -7.89 24.77
C SER A 27 -2.34 -9.00 24.32
N PHE A 28 -3.10 -8.75 23.24
CA PHE A 28 -3.82 -9.82 22.54
C PHE A 28 -2.79 -10.71 21.84
N CYS A 29 -2.20 -11.64 22.57
CA CYS A 29 -1.68 -12.88 21.98
C CYS A 29 -2.67 -13.99 22.28
N ASN A 30 -3.82 -13.95 21.61
CA ASN A 30 -4.69 -15.12 21.51
C ASN A 30 -4.27 -15.90 20.26
N ARG A 31 -3.18 -16.67 20.38
CA ARG A 31 -2.83 -17.66 19.36
C ARG A 31 -3.27 -19.03 19.84
N SER A 32 -4.50 -19.40 19.49
CA SER A 32 -5.01 -20.76 19.65
C SER A 32 -5.28 -21.37 18.27
N SER A 33 -4.51 -22.43 17.98
CA SER A 33 -4.80 -23.54 17.06
C SER A 33 -4.79 -23.28 15.54
N TYR A 34 -3.64 -23.62 14.93
CA TYR A 34 -3.46 -24.24 13.60
C TYR A 34 -4.46 -23.91 12.49
N ASN A 35 -4.19 -22.83 11.78
CA ASN A 35 -3.93 -22.89 10.34
C ASN A 35 -2.59 -22.19 10.09
N VAL A 36 -1.62 -22.93 9.60
CA VAL A 36 -0.35 -22.40 9.08
C VAL A 36 -0.63 -22.06 7.62
N GLY A 37 -0.51 -20.80 7.23
CA GLY A 37 -0.89 -20.27 5.94
C GLY A 37 -1.95 -19.17 6.06
N GLY A 38 -1.52 -17.94 6.30
CA GLY A 38 -2.40 -16.77 6.27
C GLY A 38 -1.66 -15.44 6.40
N CYS A 39 -2.08 -14.45 5.63
CA CYS A 39 -1.56 -13.09 5.64
C CYS A 39 -1.54 -12.44 7.03
N ILE A 40 -0.50 -11.64 7.27
CA ILE A 40 -0.33 -10.83 8.47
C ILE A 40 -1.49 -9.83 8.61
N GLU A 41 -2.20 -9.90 9.74
CA GLU A 41 -3.42 -9.11 9.97
C GLU A 41 -3.20 -7.60 9.80
N SER A 42 -2.09 -7.05 10.27
CA SER A 42 -1.80 -5.62 10.12
C SER A 42 -1.62 -5.22 8.65
N GLU A 43 -0.97 -6.07 7.84
CA GLU A 43 -0.80 -5.81 6.40
C GLU A 43 -2.12 -5.96 5.65
N LYS A 44 -2.96 -6.93 6.04
CA LYS A 44 -4.33 -7.06 5.53
C LYS A 44 -5.13 -5.78 5.74
N GLN A 45 -5.09 -5.19 6.94
CA GLN A 45 -5.80 -3.94 7.22
C GLN A 45 -5.25 -2.76 6.39
N VAL A 46 -3.92 -2.71 6.18
CA VAL A 46 -3.31 -1.72 5.28
C VAL A 46 -3.85 -1.85 3.86
N LEU A 47 -3.93 -3.07 3.32
CA LEU A 47 -4.47 -3.33 1.99
C LEU A 47 -5.95 -2.98 1.87
N LEU A 48 -6.77 -3.27 2.89
CA LEU A 48 -8.18 -2.87 2.93
C LEU A 48 -8.34 -1.35 2.98
N SER A 49 -7.52 -0.65 3.77
CA SER A 49 -7.48 0.82 3.80
C SER A 49 -7.02 1.41 2.47
N PHE A 50 -6.05 0.77 1.83
CA PHE A 50 -5.60 1.15 0.48
C PHE A 50 -6.72 0.99 -0.55
N LYS A 51 -7.44 -0.14 -0.53
CA LYS A 51 -8.61 -0.41 -1.38
C LYS A 51 -9.70 0.65 -1.23
N GLN A 52 -9.95 1.18 -0.03
CA GLN A 52 -10.94 2.25 0.18
C GLN A 52 -10.60 3.55 -0.58
N GLY A 53 -9.33 3.79 -0.87
CA GLY A 53 -8.90 4.96 -1.66
C GLY A 53 -9.15 4.79 -3.16
N LEU A 54 -9.31 3.56 -3.63
CA LEU A 54 -9.43 3.23 -5.05
C LEU A 54 -10.88 3.16 -5.51
N ARG A 55 -11.11 3.57 -6.75
CA ARG A 55 -12.31 3.27 -7.52
C ARG A 55 -11.98 2.13 -8.48
N ASP A 56 -12.81 1.08 -8.44
CA ASP A 56 -12.63 -0.15 -9.19
C ASP A 56 -13.93 -0.54 -9.92
N PRO A 57 -14.23 0.10 -11.08
CA PRO A 57 -15.48 -0.11 -11.81
C PRO A 57 -15.64 -1.54 -12.33
N SER A 58 -14.54 -2.28 -12.46
CA SER A 58 -14.50 -3.64 -13.01
C SER A 58 -14.39 -4.75 -11.96
N ASN A 59 -14.44 -4.41 -10.67
CA ASN A 59 -14.30 -5.35 -9.55
C ASN A 59 -13.00 -6.19 -9.59
N ARG A 60 -11.89 -5.64 -10.09
CA ARG A 60 -10.57 -6.29 -10.07
C ARG A 60 -10.09 -6.64 -8.65
N LEU A 61 -10.54 -5.90 -7.65
CA LEU A 61 -10.21 -6.05 -6.23
C LEU A 61 -11.28 -6.85 -5.47
N ALA A 62 -12.17 -7.58 -6.16
CA ALA A 62 -13.25 -8.34 -5.53
C ALA A 62 -12.76 -9.39 -4.53
N SER A 63 -11.58 -9.99 -4.77
CA SER A 63 -10.99 -10.97 -3.86
C SER A 63 -10.51 -10.39 -2.53
N TRP A 64 -10.39 -9.07 -2.42
CA TRP A 64 -9.90 -8.39 -1.22
C TRP A 64 -11.01 -8.27 -0.17
N ILE A 65 -11.28 -9.36 0.55
CA ILE A 65 -12.34 -9.51 1.55
C ILE A 65 -11.76 -9.64 2.97
N GLY A 66 -12.40 -9.01 3.96
CA GLY A 66 -11.84 -8.89 5.33
C GLY A 66 -11.57 -10.21 6.06
N ASP A 67 -12.33 -11.25 5.74
CA ASP A 67 -12.31 -12.54 6.45
C ASP A 67 -11.42 -13.61 5.77
N GLY A 68 -10.59 -13.23 4.80
CA GLY A 68 -9.74 -14.14 4.03
C GLY A 68 -8.23 -13.92 4.19
N ASP A 69 -7.45 -14.88 3.70
CA ASP A 69 -5.99 -14.76 3.54
C ASP A 69 -5.66 -13.74 2.42
N CYS A 70 -5.03 -12.62 2.79
CA CYS A 70 -4.64 -11.60 1.82
C CYS A 70 -3.59 -12.07 0.81
N CYS A 71 -2.80 -13.10 1.13
CA CYS A 71 -1.83 -13.68 0.21
C CYS A 71 -2.49 -14.48 -0.92
N ALA A 72 -3.77 -14.82 -0.78
CA ALA A 72 -4.58 -15.42 -1.83
C ALA A 72 -5.32 -14.36 -2.68
N TRP A 73 -5.20 -13.06 -2.36
CA TRP A 73 -5.88 -12.02 -3.10
C TRP A 73 -5.22 -11.75 -4.44
N SER A 74 -6.04 -11.40 -5.42
CA SER A 74 -5.59 -11.06 -6.77
C SER A 74 -4.63 -9.86 -6.69
N GLY A 75 -3.43 -10.05 -7.23
CA GLY A 75 -2.39 -9.01 -7.28
C GLY A 75 -1.57 -8.86 -6.00
N ILE A 76 -1.79 -9.67 -4.96
CA ILE A 76 -0.93 -9.71 -3.77
C ILE A 76 0.06 -10.86 -3.93
N VAL A 77 1.34 -10.60 -3.67
CA VAL A 77 2.37 -11.64 -3.55
C VAL A 77 3.02 -11.51 -2.19
N CYS A 78 3.04 -12.60 -1.44
CA CYS A 78 3.65 -12.68 -0.13
C CYS A 78 4.94 -13.49 -0.15
N HIS A 79 5.79 -13.29 0.85
CA HIS A 79 6.95 -14.12 1.10
C HIS A 79 6.52 -15.50 1.61
N ASN A 80 7.00 -16.58 0.98
CA ASN A 80 6.55 -17.95 1.24
C ASN A 80 6.77 -18.47 2.67
N LEU A 81 7.68 -17.86 3.44
CA LEU A 81 7.99 -18.30 4.81
C LEU A 81 7.50 -17.34 5.89
N THR A 82 7.43 -16.06 5.58
CA THR A 82 7.15 -15.02 6.57
C THR A 82 5.79 -14.38 6.36
N GLU A 83 5.10 -14.73 5.28
CA GLU A 83 3.74 -14.28 4.96
C GLU A 83 3.60 -12.76 4.78
N HIS A 84 4.71 -12.03 4.78
CA HIS A 84 4.76 -10.60 4.51
C HIS A 84 4.44 -10.30 3.05
N VAL A 85 3.64 -9.26 2.81
CA VAL A 85 3.36 -8.73 1.48
C VAL A 85 4.64 -8.14 0.86
N LEU A 86 5.05 -8.69 -0.26
CA LEU A 86 6.23 -8.28 -1.02
C LEU A 86 5.87 -7.49 -2.26
N GLU A 87 4.79 -7.85 -2.95
CA GLU A 87 4.43 -7.22 -4.20
C GLU A 87 2.96 -6.88 -4.29
N LEU A 88 2.70 -5.71 -4.89
CA LEU A 88 1.38 -5.22 -5.24
C LEU A 88 1.27 -5.06 -6.76
N ARG A 89 0.68 -6.05 -7.42
CA ARG A 89 0.56 -6.16 -8.88
C ARG A 89 -0.83 -5.73 -9.35
N LEU A 90 -1.02 -4.43 -9.54
CA LEU A 90 -2.28 -3.83 -9.97
C LEU A 90 -2.21 -3.23 -11.38
N ARG A 91 -1.28 -3.69 -12.21
CA ARG A 91 -1.27 -3.41 -13.66
C ARG A 91 -2.62 -3.75 -14.28
N ASN A 92 -3.13 -2.89 -15.16
CA ASN A 92 -4.34 -3.19 -15.92
C ASN A 92 -4.14 -4.46 -16.78
N PRO A 93 -4.98 -5.50 -16.60
CA PRO A 93 -4.80 -6.79 -17.28
C PRO A 93 -4.96 -6.72 -18.80
N PHE A 94 -5.56 -5.66 -19.33
CA PHE A 94 -5.77 -5.45 -20.76
C PHE A 94 -4.78 -4.45 -21.37
N SER A 95 -3.68 -4.13 -20.69
CA SER A 95 -2.68 -3.13 -21.14
C SER A 95 -2.04 -3.43 -22.49
N GLY A 96 -2.05 -4.68 -22.96
CA GLY A 96 -1.58 -5.13 -24.28
C GLY A 96 -2.68 -5.35 -25.32
N TYR A 97 -3.75 -4.55 -25.30
CA TYR A 97 -4.85 -4.68 -26.26
C TYR A 97 -4.38 -4.53 -27.72
N THR A 98 -4.97 -5.34 -28.61
CA THR A 98 -4.69 -5.34 -30.06
C THR A 98 -5.97 -5.20 -30.91
N SER A 99 -7.14 -5.14 -30.25
CA SER A 99 -8.46 -5.04 -30.89
C SER A 99 -9.35 -4.02 -30.17
N TYR A 100 -10.41 -3.56 -30.85
CA TYR A 100 -11.38 -2.63 -30.27
C TYR A 100 -12.10 -3.19 -29.04
N ALA A 101 -12.50 -4.47 -29.05
CA ALA A 101 -13.14 -5.08 -27.89
C ALA A 101 -12.21 -5.12 -26.66
N GLN A 102 -10.91 -5.34 -26.87
CA GLN A 102 -9.92 -5.27 -25.80
C GLN A 102 -9.64 -3.83 -25.34
N LEU A 103 -9.80 -2.85 -26.23
CA LEU A 103 -9.71 -1.44 -25.87
C LEU A 103 -10.84 -1.04 -24.92
N ASP A 104 -12.08 -1.44 -25.20
CA ASP A 104 -13.21 -1.18 -24.30
C ASP A 104 -12.97 -1.85 -22.93
N ALA A 105 -12.51 -3.10 -22.92
CA ALA A 105 -12.14 -3.80 -21.69
C ALA A 105 -11.01 -3.09 -20.92
N TYR A 106 -9.99 -2.59 -21.63
CA TYR A 106 -8.91 -1.79 -21.04
C TYR A 106 -9.44 -0.53 -20.37
N GLU A 107 -10.27 0.24 -21.08
CA GLU A 107 -10.85 1.49 -20.58
C GLU A 107 -11.75 1.25 -19.36
N MET A 108 -12.63 0.24 -19.42
CA MET A 108 -13.54 -0.10 -18.32
C MET A 108 -12.85 -0.71 -17.10
N SER A 109 -11.60 -1.19 -17.24
CA SER A 109 -10.86 -1.89 -16.19
C SER A 109 -9.77 -1.05 -15.50
N LYS A 110 -9.71 0.25 -15.80
CA LYS A 110 -8.78 1.18 -15.14
C LYS A 110 -9.16 1.35 -13.68
N LEU A 111 -8.19 1.17 -12.79
CA LEU A 111 -8.31 1.69 -11.42
C LEU A 111 -8.10 3.20 -11.43
N HIS A 112 -8.79 3.91 -10.56
CA HIS A 112 -8.67 5.36 -10.41
C HIS A 112 -8.93 5.77 -8.95
N GLY A 113 -9.05 7.07 -8.67
CA GLY A 113 -9.17 7.58 -7.30
C GLY A 113 -7.82 7.91 -6.67
N ASN A 114 -7.67 7.68 -5.37
CA ASN A 114 -6.52 8.13 -4.59
C ASN A 114 -5.66 6.97 -4.10
N ILE A 115 -4.34 7.12 -4.20
CA ILE A 115 -3.37 6.20 -3.60
C ILE A 115 -3.22 6.56 -2.13
N ASN A 116 -3.76 5.72 -1.25
CA ASN A 116 -3.76 5.95 0.20
C ASN A 116 -2.34 5.82 0.79
N PRO A 117 -1.90 6.75 1.67
CA PRO A 117 -0.61 6.64 2.36
C PRO A 117 -0.47 5.45 3.31
N SER A 118 -1.55 4.69 3.60
CA SER A 118 -1.48 3.43 4.36
C SER A 118 -0.42 2.47 3.81
N LEU A 119 -0.12 2.50 2.50
CA LEU A 119 0.93 1.70 1.88
C LEU A 119 2.31 1.88 2.52
N LEU A 120 2.58 3.01 3.20
CA LEU A 120 3.81 3.21 3.97
C LEU A 120 4.04 2.12 5.01
N ASP A 121 2.99 1.44 5.47
CA ASP A 121 3.06 0.42 6.51
C ASP A 121 3.36 -0.98 6.00
N LEU A 122 3.36 -1.19 4.68
CA LEU A 122 3.93 -2.39 4.06
C LEU A 122 5.47 -2.28 4.01
N LYS A 123 6.11 -2.42 5.18
CA LYS A 123 7.54 -2.12 5.35
C LYS A 123 8.46 -2.98 4.48
N LEU A 124 8.02 -4.17 4.06
CA LEU A 124 8.80 -5.10 3.23
C LEU A 124 8.38 -5.10 1.76
N LEU A 125 7.54 -4.16 1.33
CA LEU A 125 7.12 -4.08 -0.07
C LEU A 125 8.32 -3.78 -0.98
N ILE A 126 8.59 -4.69 -1.91
CA ILE A 126 9.69 -4.59 -2.89
C ILE A 126 9.20 -4.16 -4.28
N SER A 127 7.93 -4.41 -4.60
CA SER A 127 7.37 -4.12 -5.94
C SER A 127 5.98 -3.50 -5.85
N LEU A 128 5.80 -2.39 -6.56
CA LEU A 128 4.52 -1.73 -6.75
C LEU A 128 4.29 -1.46 -8.24
N ASP A 129 3.29 -2.14 -8.82
CA ASP A 129 2.86 -1.93 -10.21
C ASP A 129 1.43 -1.39 -10.24
N LEU A 130 1.28 -0.12 -10.65
CA LEU A 130 -0.01 0.54 -10.87
C LEU A 130 -0.22 0.91 -12.35
N SER A 131 0.53 0.29 -13.26
CA SER A 131 0.57 0.70 -14.67
C SER A 131 -0.70 0.41 -15.45
N GLY A 132 -0.97 1.21 -16.48
CA GLY A 132 -2.15 1.04 -17.35
C GLY A 132 -3.50 1.41 -16.69
N ASN A 133 -3.48 2.13 -15.57
CA ASN A 133 -4.66 2.64 -14.87
C ASN A 133 -4.94 4.11 -15.24
N ASP A 134 -5.78 4.82 -14.49
CA ASP A 134 -6.02 6.25 -14.73
C ASP A 134 -6.32 7.01 -13.43
N PHE A 135 -5.29 7.57 -12.80
CA PHE A 135 -5.42 8.37 -11.59
C PHE A 135 -5.80 9.84 -11.87
N GLU A 136 -6.53 10.10 -12.95
CA GLU A 136 -7.29 11.34 -13.19
C GLU A 136 -6.45 12.63 -13.11
N GLY A 137 -5.15 12.58 -13.45
CA GLY A 137 -4.26 13.73 -13.44
C GLY A 137 -3.71 14.13 -12.06
N ILE A 138 -3.88 13.30 -11.02
CA ILE A 138 -3.26 13.60 -9.72
C ILE A 138 -1.73 13.60 -9.84
N ARG A 139 -1.07 14.26 -8.89
CA ARG A 139 0.39 14.20 -8.74
C ARG A 139 0.79 12.85 -8.17
N ILE A 140 1.99 12.38 -8.54
CA ILE A 140 2.61 11.22 -7.87
C ILE A 140 2.70 11.52 -6.36
N PRO A 141 2.12 10.68 -5.49
CA PRO A 141 2.15 10.93 -4.05
C PRO A 141 3.58 10.93 -3.50
N LYS A 142 3.94 12.00 -2.78
CA LYS A 142 5.31 12.18 -2.26
C LYS A 142 5.75 11.06 -1.31
N PHE A 143 4.81 10.45 -0.60
CA PHE A 143 5.10 9.38 0.35
C PHE A 143 5.68 8.13 -0.32
N LEU A 144 5.47 7.94 -1.63
CA LEU A 144 6.09 6.83 -2.35
C LEU A 144 7.62 6.89 -2.25
N GLY A 145 8.21 8.09 -2.13
CA GLY A 145 9.64 8.28 -1.90
C GLY A 145 10.13 7.83 -0.52
N SER A 146 9.25 7.48 0.41
CA SER A 146 9.59 6.98 1.75
C SER A 146 9.55 5.45 1.85
N MET A 147 9.18 4.76 0.77
CA MET A 147 9.08 3.30 0.73
C MET A 147 10.45 2.68 0.39
N GLY A 148 11.40 2.80 1.32
CA GLY A 148 12.82 2.53 1.07
C GLY A 148 13.21 1.11 0.63
N ASN A 149 12.32 0.11 0.76
CA ASN A 149 12.55 -1.25 0.29
C ASN A 149 12.11 -1.50 -1.15
N LEU A 150 11.44 -0.54 -1.80
CA LEU A 150 11.04 -0.67 -3.20
C LEU A 150 12.26 -0.84 -4.10
N ARG A 151 12.21 -1.89 -4.92
CA ARG A 151 13.12 -2.19 -6.03
C ARG A 151 12.45 -1.95 -7.38
N TYR A 152 11.14 -2.14 -7.45
CA TYR A 152 10.37 -1.95 -8.68
C TYR A 152 9.19 -1.01 -8.42
N LEU A 153 9.12 0.08 -9.19
CA LEU A 153 8.00 1.02 -9.18
C LEU A 153 7.56 1.31 -10.61
N ASN A 154 6.39 0.80 -11.01
CA ASN A 154 5.81 1.07 -12.31
C ASN A 154 4.51 1.87 -12.19
N LEU A 155 4.58 3.13 -12.57
CA LEU A 155 3.47 4.08 -12.62
C LEU A 155 3.15 4.48 -14.07
N SER A 156 3.67 3.74 -15.05
CA SER A 156 3.52 4.09 -16.46
C SER A 156 2.06 4.02 -16.91
N ARG A 157 1.69 4.91 -17.84
CA ARG A 157 0.37 4.92 -18.47
C ARG A 157 -0.76 4.89 -17.43
N ALA A 158 -0.60 5.66 -16.35
CA ALA A 158 -1.49 5.61 -15.20
C ALA A 158 -2.21 6.95 -14.96
N GLY A 159 -2.17 7.88 -15.92
CA GLY A 159 -2.90 9.14 -15.83
C GLY A 159 -2.31 10.16 -14.85
N PHE A 160 -1.09 9.99 -14.34
CA PHE A 160 -0.47 10.98 -13.46
C PHE A 160 -0.11 12.26 -14.22
N ALA A 161 -0.13 13.40 -13.52
CA ALA A 161 0.28 14.68 -14.07
C ALA A 161 1.06 15.54 -13.07
N GLY A 162 1.72 16.57 -13.58
CA GLY A 162 2.44 17.54 -12.77
C GLY A 162 3.92 17.20 -12.59
N MET A 163 4.55 17.84 -11.61
CA MET A 163 5.97 17.70 -11.39
C MET A 163 6.33 16.35 -10.75
N ILE A 164 7.40 15.72 -11.23
CA ILE A 164 8.01 14.56 -10.58
C ILE A 164 8.69 15.01 -9.29
N SER A 165 8.29 14.41 -8.17
CA SER A 165 8.77 14.79 -6.85
C SER A 165 10.19 14.29 -6.60
N HIS A 166 11.10 15.17 -6.16
CA HIS A 166 12.49 14.81 -5.81
C HIS A 166 12.60 13.73 -4.72
N GLN A 167 11.54 13.55 -3.93
CA GLN A 167 11.41 12.48 -2.92
C GLN A 167 11.59 11.08 -3.53
N LEU A 168 11.30 10.87 -4.81
CA LEU A 168 11.58 9.59 -5.46
C LEU A 168 13.09 9.27 -5.47
N GLY A 169 13.96 10.28 -5.41
CA GLY A 169 15.41 10.10 -5.26
C GLY A 169 15.84 9.53 -3.90
N ASN A 170 14.93 9.45 -2.91
CA ASN A 170 15.21 8.80 -1.62
C ASN A 170 15.09 7.27 -1.68
N LEU A 171 14.60 6.70 -2.79
CA LEU A 171 14.44 5.26 -2.97
C LEU A 171 15.78 4.61 -3.33
N SER A 172 16.68 4.51 -2.35
CA SER A 172 18.06 4.06 -2.57
C SER A 172 18.21 2.61 -3.03
N ASN A 173 17.15 1.79 -2.90
CA ASN A 173 17.13 0.40 -3.37
C ASN A 173 16.42 0.23 -4.73
N LEU A 174 15.97 1.32 -5.35
CA LEU A 174 15.16 1.25 -6.56
C LEU A 174 16.00 0.78 -7.74
N GLU A 175 15.60 -0.33 -8.33
CA GLU A 175 16.25 -0.93 -9.49
C GLU A 175 15.53 -0.57 -10.79
N CYS A 176 14.20 -0.47 -10.75
CA CYS A 176 13.40 -0.04 -11.88
C CYS A 176 12.36 1.00 -11.51
N LEU A 177 12.31 2.08 -12.29
CA LEU A 177 11.33 3.15 -12.22
C LEU A 177 10.77 3.43 -13.62
N ASP A 178 9.51 3.10 -13.84
CA ASP A 178 8.80 3.45 -15.08
C ASP A 178 7.70 4.47 -14.81
N LEU A 179 7.90 5.67 -15.34
CA LEU A 179 6.97 6.80 -15.28
C LEU A 179 6.40 7.16 -16.66
N GLY A 180 6.68 6.34 -17.68
CA GLY A 180 6.35 6.64 -19.07
C GLY A 180 4.85 6.83 -19.32
N TRP A 181 4.50 7.47 -20.43
CA TRP A 181 3.11 7.63 -20.86
C TRP A 181 2.19 8.35 -19.84
N ASN A 182 2.75 9.29 -19.08
CA ASN A 182 2.05 10.20 -18.18
C ASN A 182 2.26 11.67 -18.59
N LYS A 183 1.55 12.60 -17.95
CA LYS A 183 1.69 14.06 -18.19
C LYS A 183 2.64 14.70 -17.18
N LEU A 184 3.83 14.11 -17.02
CA LEU A 184 4.82 14.46 -16.00
C LEU A 184 5.91 15.39 -16.56
N HIS A 185 6.44 16.26 -15.71
CA HIS A 185 7.58 17.13 -16.03
C HIS A 185 8.57 17.20 -14.86
N VAL A 186 9.81 17.59 -15.16
CA VAL A 186 10.90 17.73 -14.19
C VAL A 186 11.29 19.21 -14.10
N GLU A 187 11.40 19.77 -12.89
CA GLU A 187 12.00 21.10 -12.69
C GLU A 187 13.53 21.03 -12.78
N ASN A 188 14.15 20.01 -12.18
CA ASN A 188 15.58 19.76 -12.20
C ASN A 188 15.88 18.26 -12.02
N LEU A 189 16.88 17.73 -12.72
CA LEU A 189 17.31 16.32 -12.67
C LEU A 189 18.33 16.03 -11.54
N HIS A 190 18.73 16.99 -10.71
CA HIS A 190 19.75 16.76 -9.66
C HIS A 190 19.40 15.68 -8.62
N TRP A 191 18.11 15.37 -8.44
CA TRP A 191 17.66 14.29 -7.55
C TRP A 191 17.83 12.90 -8.18
N LEU A 192 18.06 12.82 -9.49
CA LEU A 192 18.47 11.60 -10.18
C LEU A 192 19.99 11.49 -10.08
N SER A 193 20.50 10.70 -9.14
CA SER A 193 21.92 10.39 -9.12
C SER A 193 22.32 9.64 -10.39
N VAL A 194 23.60 9.75 -10.78
CA VAL A 194 24.15 9.09 -11.99
C VAL A 194 23.96 7.56 -11.95
N GLU A 195 23.89 6.96 -10.77
CA GLU A 195 23.60 5.53 -10.59
C GLU A 195 22.19 5.16 -11.08
N HIS A 196 21.19 6.02 -10.84
CA HIS A 196 19.83 5.79 -11.34
C HIS A 196 19.73 5.94 -12.87
N LEU A 197 20.63 6.71 -13.51
CA LEU A 197 20.71 6.79 -14.98
C LEU A 197 21.30 5.51 -15.61
N LEU A 198 22.14 4.78 -14.86
CA LEU A 198 22.75 3.51 -15.30
C LEU A 198 21.83 2.30 -15.09
N LEU A 199 20.90 2.37 -14.13
CA LEU A 199 19.93 1.29 -13.84
C LEU A 199 18.65 1.30 -14.68
N GLY A 200 18.54 2.16 -15.70
CA GLY A 200 17.39 2.14 -16.59
C GLY A 200 16.15 2.80 -15.98
N ILE A 201 16.30 4.04 -15.48
CA ILE A 201 15.21 5.04 -15.60
C ILE A 201 14.97 5.21 -17.10
N THR A 202 14.21 4.30 -17.65
CA THR A 202 13.81 4.31 -19.03
C THR A 202 12.40 4.86 -19.03
N PHE A 203 12.14 5.78 -19.94
CA PHE A 203 10.78 6.05 -20.42
C PHE A 203 10.23 4.83 -21.19
N GLN A 204 10.66 3.59 -20.85
CA GLN A 204 10.46 2.38 -21.64
C GLN A 204 10.62 1.09 -20.81
N SER A 205 9.50 0.60 -20.26
CA SER A 205 9.23 -0.81 -19.88
C SER A 205 10.25 -1.48 -18.96
N CYS A 206 9.95 -1.48 -17.66
CA CYS A 206 10.54 -2.44 -16.73
C CYS A 206 10.19 -3.88 -17.18
N ASN A 207 11.19 -4.68 -17.53
CA ASN A 207 11.06 -6.13 -17.68
C ASN A 207 11.69 -6.79 -16.45
N LEU A 208 10.90 -7.55 -15.69
CA LEU A 208 11.36 -8.53 -14.72
C LEU A 208 11.29 -9.92 -15.34
#